data_AF-A0A2X1ND33-F1
#
_entry.id   AF-A0A2X1ND33-F1
#
_cell.length_a   1.000
_cell.length_b   1.000
_cell.length_c   1.000
_cell.angle_alpha   90.00
_cell.angle_beta   90.00
_cell.angle_gamma   90.00
#
_symmetry.space_group_name_H-M   'P 1'
#
loop_
_entity.id
_entity.type
_entity.pdbx_description
1 polymer ?
#
loop_
_entity_poly.entity_id
_entity_poly.type
_entity_poly.pdbx_seq_one_letter_code
_entity_poly.pdbx_strand_id
1 'polypeptide(L)'
;MSAAIAGHASEAADDGGMTAIPVARIVDALENPGGKYQHNGKEQTYPNIKMIWWAGGGNFTHHQDTNRLIKAWQKPEMIVVF
;
A
#
# COMPACT_ATOMS: atom_id res chain seq x y z
N MET A 1 3.58 6.79 -12.23
CA MET A 1 4.41 6.46 -11.06
C MET A 1 3.90 5.15 -10.48
N SER A 2 4.78 4.18 -10.25
CA SER A 2 4.42 2.87 -9.70
C SER A 2 4.62 2.86 -8.17
N ALA A 3 3.80 2.13 -7.43
CA ALA A 3 3.91 2.01 -5.97
C ALA A 3 4.06 0.53 -5.60
N ALA A 4 4.99 0.22 -4.69
CA ALA A 4 5.24 -1.13 -4.21
C ALA A 4 4.92 -1.22 -2.71
N ILE A 5 4.19 -2.27 -2.33
CA ILE A 5 3.86 -2.57 -0.93
C ILE A 5 4.85 -3.63 -0.45
N ALA A 6 5.82 -3.26 0.39
CA ALA A 6 6.89 -4.17 0.81
C ALA A 6 6.56 -4.87 2.15
N GLY A 7 6.43 -6.20 2.11
CA GLY A 7 6.16 -7.07 3.27
C GLY A 7 7.38 -7.41 4.13
N HIS A 8 8.57 -7.03 3.70
CA HIS A 8 9.80 -7.05 4.51
C HIS A 8 10.42 -5.66 4.47
N ALA A 9 11.21 -5.33 5.50
CA ALA A 9 11.93 -4.06 5.65
C ALA A 9 12.97 -3.86 4.53
N SER A 10 12.54 -3.77 3.27
CA SER A 10 13.30 -3.15 2.22
C SER A 10 12.85 -1.71 2.17
N GLU A 11 13.73 -0.80 2.59
CA GLU A 11 13.73 0.57 2.09
C GLU A 11 13.99 0.47 0.58
N ALA A 12 12.95 0.17 -0.21
CA ALA A 12 13.04 0.34 -1.64
C ALA A 12 13.32 1.84 -1.84
N ALA A 13 14.52 2.13 -2.32
CA ALA A 13 14.93 3.49 -2.66
C ALA A 13 13.87 4.09 -3.58
N ASP A 14 13.51 5.35 -3.35
CA ASP A 14 12.78 6.20 -4.31
C ASP A 14 13.67 6.41 -5.54
N ASP A 15 13.94 5.35 -6.30
CA ASP A 15 14.74 5.41 -7.52
C ASP A 15 13.82 5.78 -8.68
N GLY A 16 13.27 7.00 -8.61
CA GLY A 16 12.54 7.71 -9.67
C GLY A 16 11.24 7.09 -10.22
N GLY A 17 10.99 5.80 -10.03
CA GLY A 17 9.89 5.05 -10.65
C GLY A 17 9.05 4.21 -9.69
N MET A 18 9.55 3.93 -8.48
CA MET A 18 8.90 3.11 -7.45
C MET A 18 8.90 3.83 -6.10
N THR A 19 7.71 4.04 -5.54
CA THR A 19 7.55 4.54 -4.16
C THR A 19 7.23 3.37 -3.23
N ALA A 20 8.04 3.23 -2.18
CA ALA A 20 7.87 2.21 -1.15
C ALA A 20 6.90 2.70 -0.06
N ILE A 21 5.82 1.94 0.17
CA ILE A 21 4.86 2.24 1.25
C ILE A 21 4.95 1.11 2.28
N PRO A 22 4.96 1.43 3.59
CA PRO A 22 4.84 0.41 4.63
C PRO A 22 3.59 -0.45 4.43
N VAL A 23 3.74 -1.77 4.39
CA VAL A 23 2.62 -2.71 4.15
C VAL A 23 1.45 -2.50 5.11
N ALA A 24 1.72 -2.18 6.38
CA ALA A 24 0.71 -1.91 7.38
C ALA A 24 -0.20 -0.71 7.05
N ARG A 25 0.25 0.20 6.17
CA ARG A 25 -0.48 1.41 5.76
C ARG A 25 -1.26 1.24 4.45
N ILE A 26 -1.39 0.02 3.92
CA ILE A 26 -2.11 -0.21 2.66
C ILE A 26 -3.54 0.31 2.70
N VAL A 27 -4.26 0.10 3.80
CA VAL A 27 -5.64 0.60 3.95
C VAL A 27 -5.68 2.13 3.99
N ASP A 28 -4.77 2.77 4.72
CA ASP A 28 -4.69 4.24 4.77
C ASP A 28 -4.37 4.83 3.39
N ALA A 29 -3.48 4.19 2.63
CA ALA A 29 -3.11 4.62 1.28
C ALA A 29 -4.27 4.48 0.29
N LEU A 30 -5.02 3.38 0.37
CA LEU A 30 -6.24 3.18 -0.42
C LEU A 30 -7.35 4.15 0.00
N GLU A 31 -7.43 4.49 1.28
CA GLU A 31 -8.47 5.36 1.78
C GLU A 31 -8.26 6.83 1.45
N ASN A 32 -7.01 7.29 1.51
CA ASN A 32 -6.63 8.70 1.38
C ASN A 32 -5.53 8.93 0.33
N PRO A 33 -5.80 8.72 -0.97
CA PRO A 33 -4.89 9.12 -2.04
C PRO A 33 -4.51 10.61 -1.93
N GLY A 34 -3.22 10.93 -2.03
CA GLY A 34 -2.71 12.30 -1.85
C GLY A 34 -2.59 12.77 -0.40
N GLY A 35 -2.99 11.94 0.57
CA GLY A 35 -2.79 12.20 1.99
C GLY A 35 -1.31 12.16 2.38
N LYS A 36 -0.90 13.04 3.29
CA LYS A 36 0.45 13.07 3.83
C LYS A 36 0.60 12.13 5.02
N TYR A 37 1.76 11.49 5.15
CA TYR A 37 2.10 10.66 6.30
C TYR A 37 3.58 10.80 6.66
N GLN A 38 3.91 10.52 7.92
CA GLN A 38 5.28 10.49 8.41
C GLN A 38 5.77 9.04 8.46
N HIS A 39 6.93 8.77 7.87
CA HIS A 39 7.59 7.48 7.93
C HIS A 39 9.11 7.65 7.94
N ASN A 40 9.79 6.99 8.88
CA ASN A 40 11.25 7.08 9.09
C ASN A 40 11.80 8.52 9.09
N GLY A 41 11.07 9.44 9.74
CA GLY A 41 11.47 10.86 9.85
C GLY A 41 11.29 11.68 8.56
N LYS A 42 10.63 11.12 7.54
CA LYS A 42 10.31 11.80 6.27
C LYS A 42 8.81 11.96 6.12
N GLU A 43 8.39 13.13 5.63
CA GLU A 43 7.03 13.33 5.15
C GLU A 43 6.91 12.74 3.74
N GLN A 44 5.99 11.80 3.58
CA GLN A 44 5.67 11.14 2.33
C GLN A 44 4.20 11.35 1.99
N THR A 45 3.83 11.14 0.73
CA THR A 45 2.45 11.30 0.26
C THR A 45 1.95 9.97 -0.29
N TYR A 46 0.74 9.58 0.06
CA TYR A 46 0.14 8.37 -0.47
C TYR A 46 -0.12 8.52 -1.98
N PRO A 47 0.37 7.61 -2.82
CA PRO A 47 0.07 7.62 -4.23
C PRO A 47 -1.39 7.21 -4.46
N ASN A 48 -1.93 7.60 -5.62
CA ASN A 48 -3.23 7.12 -6.06
C ASN A 48 -3.08 5.71 -6.65
N ILE A 49 -3.34 4.68 -5.83
CA ILE A 49 -3.19 3.27 -6.20
C ILE A 49 -4.41 2.83 -7.03
N LYS A 50 -4.19 2.59 -8.33
CA LYS A 50 -5.22 2.10 -9.25
C LYS A 50 -5.22 0.59 -9.46
N MET A 51 -4.07 -0.06 -9.25
CA MET A 51 -3.90 -1.49 -9.46
C MET A 51 -3.09 -2.09 -8.33
N ILE A 52 -3.49 -3.27 -7.85
CA ILE A 52 -2.75 -4.07 -6.87
C ILE A 52 -2.34 -5.39 -7.52
N TRP A 53 -1.05 -5.69 -7.44
CA TRP A 53 -0.51 -7.02 -7.72
C TRP A 53 -0.02 -7.62 -6.41
N TRP A 54 -0.70 -8.64 -5.91
CA TRP A 54 -0.40 -9.27 -4.64
C TRP A 54 0.09 -10.70 -4.88
N ALA A 55 1.29 -11.01 -4.42
CA ALA A 55 1.88 -12.35 -4.55
C ALA A 55 2.45 -12.80 -3.20
N GLY A 56 1.91 -13.90 -2.66
CA GLY A 56 2.33 -14.46 -1.38
C GLY A 56 1.77 -13.76 -0.13
N GLY A 57 1.51 -14.54 0.92
CA GLY A 57 0.96 -14.07 2.20
C GLY A 57 -0.54 -13.70 2.14
N GLY A 58 -1.30 -14.04 3.18
CA GLY A 58 -2.74 -13.73 3.23
C GLY A 58 -3.01 -12.32 3.76
N ASN A 59 -3.25 -11.33 2.89
CA ASN A 59 -3.56 -9.96 3.33
C ASN A 59 -4.73 -9.92 4.33
N PHE A 60 -5.80 -10.66 4.05
CA PHE A 60 -6.98 -10.73 4.90
C PHE A 60 -6.77 -11.50 6.22
N THR A 61 -5.67 -12.24 6.38
CA THR A 61 -5.39 -12.97 7.64
C THR A 61 -4.50 -12.22 8.61
N HIS A 62 -3.58 -11.37 8.13
CA HIS A 62 -2.68 -10.62 9.00
C HIS A 62 -3.13 -9.19 9.30
N HIS A 63 -4.11 -8.67 8.54
CA HIS A 63 -4.56 -7.31 8.72
C HIS A 63 -5.49 -7.17 9.93
N GLN A 64 -5.29 -6.11 10.72
CA GLN A 64 -5.89 -5.95 12.05
C GLN A 64 -7.40 -5.69 11.99
N ASP A 65 -7.85 -4.90 11.01
CA ASP A 65 -9.27 -4.62 10.78
C ASP A 65 -9.68 -5.10 9.37
N THR A 66 -10.13 -6.34 9.30
CA THR A 66 -10.54 -6.98 8.05
C THR A 66 -11.77 -6.31 7.43
N ASN A 67 -12.69 -5.76 8.22
CA ASN A 67 -13.90 -5.11 7.69
C ASN A 67 -13.56 -3.79 6.99
N ARG A 68 -12.66 -3.01 7.58
CA ARG A 68 -12.13 -1.79 6.95
C ARG A 68 -11.33 -2.14 5.69
N LEU A 69 -10.49 -3.19 5.76
CA LEU A 69 -9.75 -3.68 4.61
C LEU A 69 -10.68 -4.05 3.46
N ILE A 70 -11.75 -4.81 3.70
CA ILE A 70 -12.71 -5.20 2.65
C ILE A 70 -13.25 -3.98 1.91
N LYS A 71 -13.60 -2.89 2.64
CA LYS A 71 -14.09 -1.65 2.02
C LYS A 71 -13.01 -0.95 1.20
N ALA A 72 -11.80 -0.85 1.73
CA ALA A 72 -10.68 -0.22 1.03
C ALA A 72 -10.24 -1.02 -0.21
N TRP A 73 -10.31 -2.36 -0.14
CA TRP A 73 -9.96 -3.28 -1.22
C TRP A 73 -10.87 -3.18 -2.45
N GLN A 74 -12.01 -2.48 -2.36
CA GLN A 74 -12.89 -2.21 -3.51
C GLN A 74 -12.50 -0.94 -4.29
N LYS A 75 -11.54 -0.14 -3.80
CA LYS A 75 -11.16 1.14 -4.43
C LYS A 75 -10.27 1.02 -5.67
N PRO A 76 -9.29 0.09 -5.74
CA PRO A 76 -8.50 -0.12 -6.95
C PRO A 76 -9.38 -0.62 -8.10
N GLU A 77 -9.02 -0.21 -9.32
CA GLU A 77 -9.70 -0.64 -10.55
C GLU A 77 -9.40 -2.11 -10.88
N MET A 78 -8.24 -2.61 -10.44
CA MET A 78 -7.82 -3.99 -10.69
C MET A 78 -7.00 -4.55 -9.52
N ILE A 79 -7.29 -5.79 -9.16
CA ILE A 79 -6.53 -6.54 -8.16
C ILE A 79 -6.25 -7.93 -8.71
N VAL A 80 -4.97 -8.29 -8.73
CA VAL A 80 -4.52 -9.64 -9.09
C VAL A 80 -3.84 -10.26 -7.87
N VAL A 81 -4.24 -11.49 -7.51
CA VAL A 81 -3.73 -12.21 -6.35
C VAL A 81 -3.20 -13.58 -6.78
N PHE A 82 -1.98 -13.92 -6.38
CA PHE A 82 -1.31 -15.21 -6.61
C PHE A 82 -0.87 -15.86 -5.30
#